data_AF-A0A6B3MFB3-F1
#
_entry.id   AF-A0A6B3MFB3-F1
#
_cell.length_a   1.000
_cell.length_b   1.000
_cell.length_c   1.000
_cell.angle_alpha   90.00
_cell.angle_beta   90.00
_cell.angle_gamma   90.00
#
_symmetry.space_group_name_H-M   'P 1'
#
loop_
_entity.id
_entity.type
_entity.pdbx_description
1 polymer ?
#
loop_
_entity_poly.entity_id
_entity_poly.type
_entity_poly.pdbx_seq_one_letter_code
_entity_poly.pdbx_strand_id
1 'polypeptide(L)'
;MFVGSAQAAQLMGISVRRICQLLKGGRIQGAFKAGRSWIIPLVDGMPKVSEGTRGPKARWRRKRPAPVTIIHVNQQTIRQNQKQEKPAPVISVKRGGSC
;
A
#
# COMPACT_ATOMS: atom_id res chain seq x y z
N MET A 1 1.84 17.60 -4.91
CA MET A 1 3.30 17.64 -4.65
C MET A 1 4.03 17.04 -5.83
N PHE A 2 5.15 17.64 -6.26
CA PHE A 2 5.97 17.13 -7.36
C PHE A 2 7.31 16.64 -6.84
N VAL A 3 7.84 15.58 -7.45
CA VAL A 3 9.13 15.00 -7.10
C VAL A 3 9.98 14.73 -8.32
N GLY A 4 11.30 14.69 -8.12
CA GLY A 4 12.25 14.23 -9.13
C GLY A 4 12.30 12.71 -9.24
N SER A 5 12.99 12.21 -10.26
CA SER A 5 13.17 10.77 -10.51
C SER A 5 13.86 10.03 -9.35
N ALA A 6 14.82 10.67 -8.67
CA ALA A 6 15.51 10.09 -7.53
C ALA A 6 14.60 9.90 -6.31
N GLN A 7 13.80 10.91 -5.98
CA GLN A 7 12.82 10.82 -4.89
C GLN A 7 11.71 9.82 -5.21
N ALA A 8 11.21 9.80 -6.45
CA ALA A 8 10.22 8.81 -6.89
C ALA A 8 10.75 7.37 -6.76
N ALA A 9 12.03 7.14 -7.07
CA ALA A 9 12.68 5.84 -6.92
C ALA A 9 12.69 5.37 -5.46
N GLN A 10 13.01 6.27 -4.52
CA GLN A 10 12.98 5.99 -3.08
C GLN A 10 11.56 5.66 -2.59
N LEU A 11 10.55 6.44 -3.00
CA LEU A 11 9.15 6.21 -2.63
C LEU A 11 8.65 4.84 -3.11
N MET A 12 8.93 4.50 -4.36
CA MET A 12 8.47 3.24 -4.96
C MET A 12 9.32 2.02 -4.55
N GLY A 13 10.52 2.24 -3.98
CA GLY A 13 11.47 1.19 -3.63
C GLY A 13 12.08 0.49 -4.84
N ILE A 14 12.36 1.23 -5.91
CA ILE A 14 12.95 0.71 -7.16
C ILE A 14 14.14 1.57 -7.61
N SER A 15 14.94 1.09 -8.56
CA SER A 15 16.06 1.85 -9.09
C SER A 15 15.62 3.06 -9.91
N VAL A 16 16.43 4.13 -9.90
CA VAL A 16 16.21 5.32 -10.75
C VAL A 16 16.16 4.93 -12.22
N ARG A 17 16.99 3.96 -12.65
CA ARG A 17 16.96 3.41 -14.01
C ARG A 17 15.58 2.87 -14.37
N ARG A 18 14.91 2.16 -13.45
CA ARG A 18 13.57 1.63 -13.67
C ARG A 18 12.53 2.76 -13.76
N ILE A 19 12.62 3.79 -12.92
CA ILE A 19 11.77 4.98 -13.03
C ILE A 19 11.92 5.63 -14.41
N CYS A 20 13.16 5.82 -14.88
CA CYS A 20 13.42 6.37 -16.21
C CYS A 20 12.82 5.52 -17.34
N GLN A 21 12.82 4.19 -17.22
CA GLN A 21 12.14 3.31 -18.18
C GLN A 21 10.62 3.52 -18.17
N LEU A 22 10.01 3.67 -16.99
CA LEU A 22 8.56 3.92 -16.86
C LEU A 22 8.18 5.29 -17.45
N LEU A 23 9.02 6.31 -17.23
CA LEU A 23 8.84 7.64 -17.78
C LEU A 23 8.96 7.65 -19.31
N LYS A 24 10.01 7.00 -19.85
CA LYS A 24 10.17 6.83 -21.30
C LYS A 24 9.00 6.08 -21.94
N GLY A 25 8.44 5.10 -21.23
CA GLY A 25 7.26 4.35 -21.67
C GLY A 25 5.92 5.05 -21.42
N GLY A 26 5.91 6.29 -20.93
CA GLY A 26 4.68 7.04 -20.65
C GLY A 26 3.79 6.42 -19.56
N ARG A 27 4.34 5.54 -18.72
CA ARG A 27 3.57 4.77 -17.73
C ARG A 27 3.29 5.54 -16.45
N ILE A 28 4.10 6.54 -16.13
CA ILE A 28 3.87 7.41 -14.97
C ILE A 28 2.95 8.55 -15.39
N GLN A 29 1.72 8.57 -14.86
CA GLN A 29 0.69 9.52 -15.28
C GLN A 29 1.04 10.94 -14.86
N GLY A 30 0.88 11.90 -15.79
CA GLY A 30 1.12 13.32 -15.55
C GLY A 30 2.58 13.71 -15.35
N ALA A 31 3.53 12.79 -15.55
CA ALA A 31 4.94 13.12 -15.50
C ALA A 31 5.37 13.85 -16.79
N PHE A 32 6.16 14.90 -16.64
CA PHE A 32 6.65 15.70 -17.76
C PHE A 32 8.12 16.05 -17.57
N LYS A 33 8.79 16.45 -18.66
CA LYS A 33 10.21 16.79 -18.65
C LYS A 33 10.37 18.31 -18.56
N ALA A 34 11.10 18.77 -17.55
CA ALA A 34 11.51 20.16 -17.39
C ALA A 34 13.03 20.25 -17.57
N GLY A 35 13.47 20.70 -18.75
CA GLY A 35 14.88 20.72 -19.12
C GLY A 35 15.51 19.32 -19.13
N ARG A 36 16.49 19.08 -18.26
CA ARG A 36 17.18 17.79 -18.12
C ARG A 36 16.50 16.82 -17.14
N SER A 37 15.53 17.29 -16.38
CA SER A 37 14.94 16.55 -15.26
C SER A 37 13.49 16.16 -15.54
N TRP A 38 13.05 15.07 -14.91
CA TRP A 38 11.64 14.67 -14.90
C TRP A 38 10.95 15.23 -13.66
N ILE A 39 9.78 15.84 -13.88
CA ILE A 39 8.85 16.28 -12.85
C ILE A 39 7.74 15.23 -12.77
N ILE A 40 7.56 14.64 -11.59
CA ILE A 40 6.59 13.56 -11.37
C ILE A 40 5.56 14.01 -10.34
N PRO A 41 4.26 14.04 -10.68
CA PRO A 41 3.21 14.33 -9.71
C PRO A 41 3.00 13.14 -8.77
N LEU A 42 2.78 13.44 -7.49
CA LEU A 42 2.34 12.48 -6.49
C LEU A 42 0.83 12.54 -6.30
N VAL A 43 0.19 11.37 -6.26
CA VAL A 43 -1.20 11.16 -5.85
C VAL A 43 -1.15 10.32 -4.57
N ASP A 44 -1.75 10.81 -3.49
CA ASP A 44 -1.70 10.17 -2.15
C ASP A 44 -0.27 9.84 -1.67
N GLY A 45 0.69 10.69 -2.02
CA GLY A 45 2.10 10.52 -1.66
C GLY A 45 2.87 9.49 -2.50
N MET A 46 2.31 8.97 -3.60
CA MET A 46 2.97 8.00 -4.48
C MET A 46 2.83 8.36 -5.97
N PRO A 47 3.82 8.08 -6.84
CA PRO A 47 3.65 8.19 -8.28
C PRO A 47 2.59 7.20 -8.80
N LYS A 48 1.64 7.70 -9.59
CA LYS A 48 0.61 6.86 -10.20
C LYS A 48 1.15 6.22 -11.49
N VAL A 49 1.31 4.90 -11.48
CA VAL A 49 1.85 4.16 -12.62
C VAL A 49 0.78 3.25 -13.22
N SER A 50 0.61 3.30 -14.54
CA SER A 50 -0.28 2.40 -15.28
C SER A 50 0.22 0.96 -15.23
N GLU A 51 -0.71 0.01 -15.11
CA GLU A 51 -0.38 -1.42 -15.15
C GLU A 51 0.21 -1.79 -16.52
N GLY A 52 1.13 -2.76 -16.51
CA GLY A 52 1.69 -3.30 -17.74
C GLY A 52 0.86 -4.48 -18.21
N THR A 53 0.74 -4.68 -19.51
CA THR A 53 -0.08 -5.75 -20.09
C THR A 53 0.56 -7.14 -19.93
N ARG A 54 1.88 -7.22 -19.77
CA ARG A 54 2.63 -8.49 -19.71
C ARG A 54 3.37 -8.65 -18.38
N GLY A 55 3.46 -9.90 -17.94
CA GLY A 55 4.23 -10.31 -16.76
C GLY A 55 3.48 -10.11 -15.44
N PRO A 56 4.14 -10.45 -14.31
CA PRO A 56 3.54 -10.33 -12.99
C PRO A 56 3.26 -8.86 -12.64
N LYS A 57 2.19 -8.64 -11.88
CA LYS A 57 1.83 -7.30 -11.38
C LYS A 57 2.98 -6.72 -10.56
N ALA A 58 3.24 -5.43 -10.77
CA ALA A 58 4.29 -4.74 -10.05
C ALA A 58 3.97 -4.68 -8.54
N ARG A 59 4.90 -5.16 -7.71
CA ARG A 59 4.80 -5.10 -6.24
C ARG A 59 5.49 -3.85 -5.66
N TRP A 60 5.59 -2.77 -6.44
CA TRP A 60 6.22 -1.53 -5.98
C TRP A 60 5.50 -1.03 -4.73
N ARG A 61 6.27 -0.45 -3.82
CA ARG A 61 5.86 -0.22 -2.42
C ARG A 61 4.56 0.57 -2.35
N ARG A 62 3.43 -0.13 -2.25
CA ARG A 62 2.34 0.31 -1.37
C ARG A 62 2.91 0.11 0.03
N LYS A 63 2.96 1.15 0.87
CA LYS A 63 3.25 0.94 2.30
C LYS A 63 2.43 -0.28 2.73
N ARG A 64 3.06 -1.30 3.32
CA ARG A 64 2.28 -2.37 3.94
C ARG A 64 1.29 -1.65 4.85
N PRO A 65 -0.02 -1.94 4.77
CA PRO A 65 -0.98 -1.35 5.69
C PRO A 65 -0.40 -1.47 7.10
N ALA A 66 -0.51 -0.41 7.89
CA ALA A 66 -0.11 -0.48 9.29
C ALA A 66 -0.78 -1.73 9.89
N PRO A 67 -0.06 -2.50 10.73
CA PRO A 67 -0.59 -3.72 11.29
C PRO A 67 -1.89 -3.38 12.04
N VAL A 68 -3.02 -3.84 11.51
CA VAL A 68 -4.33 -3.55 12.09
C VAL A 68 -4.59 -4.54 13.21
N THR A 69 -5.01 -4.05 14.37
CA THR A 69 -5.52 -4.90 15.44
C THR A 69 -6.91 -5.39 15.05
N ILE A 70 -7.09 -6.70 14.92
CA ILE A 70 -8.37 -7.31 14.56
C ILE A 70 -9.06 -7.80 15.83
N ILE A 71 -10.21 -7.21 16.12
CA ILE A 71 -11.10 -7.64 17.20
C ILE A 71 -12.14 -8.58 16.59
N HIS A 72 -12.11 -9.85 16.98
CA HIS A 72 -13.15 -10.81 16.59
C HIS A 72 -14.13 -10.96 17.75
N VAL A 73 -15.42 -10.84 17.44
CA VAL A 73 -16.50 -11.06 18.38
C VAL A 73 -17.20 -12.37 18.00
N ASN A 74 -17.18 -13.36 18.89
CA ASN A 74 -17.74 -14.68 18.60
C ASN A 74 -19.27 -14.70 18.83
N GLN A 75 -20.03 -14.55 17.75
CA GLN A 75 -21.49 -14.57 17.79
C GLN A 75 -22.09 -15.88 18.33
N GLN A 76 -21.45 -17.02 18.07
CA GLN A 76 -21.92 -18.31 18.56
C GLN A 76 -21.77 -18.39 20.08
N THR A 77 -20.64 -17.92 20.62
CA THR A 77 -20.41 -17.85 22.06
C THR A 77 -21.38 -16.89 22.74
N ILE A 78 -21.73 -15.74 22.12
CA ILE A 78 -22.76 -14.83 22.66
C ILE A 78 -24.09 -15.55 22.83
N ARG A 79 -24.54 -16.26 21.80
CA ARG A 79 -25.82 -16.98 21.81
C ARG A 79 -25.85 -18.10 22.85
N GLN A 80 -24.73 -18.77 23.08
CA GLN A 80 -24.61 -19.83 24.08
C GLN A 80 -24.57 -19.26 25.50
N ASN A 81 -23.84 -18.17 25.72
CA ASN A 81 -23.71 -17.50 27.01
C ASN A 81 -25.05 -16.96 27.55
N GLN A 82 -25.98 -16.57 26.69
CA GLN A 82 -27.32 -16.13 27.11
C GLN A 82 -28.09 -17.22 27.90
N LYS A 83 -27.69 -18.48 27.78
CA LYS A 83 -28.33 -19.63 28.42
C LYS A 83 -27.53 -20.18 29.60
N GLN A 84 -26.40 -19.56 29.95
CA GLN A 84 -25.48 -20.05 30.97
C GLN A 84 -25.32 -19.04 32.09
N GLU A 85 -25.27 -19.50 33.35
CA GLU A 85 -25.01 -18.64 34.51
C GLU A 85 -23.58 -18.04 34.51
N LYS A 86 -22.62 -18.75 33.90
CA LYS A 86 -21.22 -18.32 33.80
C LYS A 86 -20.81 -18.18 32.33
N PRO A 87 -20.77 -16.94 31.79
CA PRO A 87 -20.47 -16.72 30.38
C PRO A 87 -18.98 -16.90 30.05
N ALA A 88 -18.70 -17.57 28.93
CA ALA A 88 -17.36 -17.70 28.37
C ALA A 88 -16.90 -16.41 27.66
N PRO A 89 -15.59 -16.14 27.52
CA PRO A 89 -15.10 -14.96 26.81
C PRO A 89 -15.51 -14.97 25.34
N VAL A 90 -16.05 -13.84 24.88
CA VAL A 90 -16.60 -13.67 23.52
C VAL A 90 -15.62 -12.94 22.59
N ILE A 91 -14.77 -12.09 23.17
CA ILE A 91 -13.88 -11.21 22.42
C ILE A 91 -12.52 -11.88 22.30
N SER A 92 -12.01 -11.99 21.08
CA SER A 92 -10.63 -12.39 20.83
C SER A 92 -9.91 -11.30 20.04
N VAL A 93 -8.76 -10.87 20.56
CA VAL A 93 -7.97 -9.79 19.98
C VAL A 93 -6.71 -10.37 19.35
N LYS A 94 -6.56 -10.22 18.03
CA LYS A 94 -5.29 -10.45 17.35
C LYS A 94 -4.60 -9.10 17.19
N ARG A 95 -3.64 -8.82 18.07
CA ARG A 95 -2.85 -7.58 18.02
C ARG A 95 -1.98 -7.59 16.76
N GLY A 96 -2.02 -6.49 16.02
CA GLY A 96 -1.07 -6.25 14.93
C GLY A 96 0.32 -6.02 15.54
N GLY A 97 1.31 -6.83 15.15
CA GLY A 97 2.69 -6.66 15.62
C GLY A 97 3.34 -5.44 14.98
N SER A 98 3.95 -4.58 15.80
CA SER A 98 4.86 -3.53 15.34
C SER A 98 6.15 -4.16 14.84
N CYS A 99 6.43 -4.05 13.54
CA CYS A 99 7.75 -4.33 12.97
C CYS A 99 8.68 -3.14 13.23
#